data_AF-A0A527FXQ7-F1
#
_entry.id   AF-A0A527FXQ7-F1
#
_cell.length_a   1.000
_cell.length_b   1.000
_cell.length_c   1.000
_cell.angle_alpha   90.00
_cell.angle_beta   90.00
_cell.angle_gamma   90.00
#
_symmetry.space_group_name_H-M   'P 1'
#
loop_
_entity.id
_entity.type
_entity.pdbx_description
1 polymer ?
#
loop_
_entity_poly.entity_id
_entity_poly.type
_entity_poly.pdbx_seq_one_letter_code
_entity_poly.pdbx_strand_id
1 'polypeptide(L)'
;VVLVPKSRSVDPGILMESLFKLTELESRFPLNMNVLSRGKVPNVLSLKGVLQEWLEHRREVLIRRSKHRLGEIERRLEILAGYLIAYLNI
;
A
#
# COMPACT_ATOMS: atom_id res chain seq x y z
N VAL A 1 -17.05 31.05 -6.96
CA VAL A 1 -16.87 32.51 -7.13
C VAL A 1 -16.03 32.72 -8.38
N VAL A 2 -16.41 33.65 -9.26
CA VAL A 2 -15.63 33.99 -10.46
C VAL A 2 -14.90 35.30 -10.20
N LEU A 3 -13.58 35.32 -10.39
CA LEU A 3 -12.75 36.51 -10.19
C LEU A 3 -12.56 37.23 -11.53
N VAL A 4 -13.00 38.48 -11.61
CA VAL A 4 -12.90 39.32 -12.81
C VAL A 4 -12.13 40.58 -12.45
N PRO A 5 -11.05 40.94 -13.19
CA PRO A 5 -10.36 42.20 -12.99
C PRO A 5 -11.31 43.39 -13.20
N LYS A 6 -11.27 44.37 -12.29
CA LYS A 6 -12.10 45.58 -12.41
C LYS A 6 -11.66 46.52 -13.55
N SER A 7 -10.41 46.42 -14.00
CA SER A 7 -9.87 47.23 -15.09
C SER A 7 -9.36 46.33 -16.21
N ARG A 8 -9.63 46.74 -17.47
CA ARG A 8 -9.07 46.09 -18.67
C ARG A 8 -7.56 46.20 -18.78
N SER A 9 -6.94 47.13 -18.03
CA SER A 9 -5.49 47.30 -17.98
C SER A 9 -4.78 46.25 -17.11
N VAL A 10 -5.53 45.49 -16.31
CA VAL A 10 -4.98 44.44 -15.45
C VAL A 10 -5.02 43.13 -16.22
N ASP A 11 -3.84 42.57 -16.46
CA ASP A 11 -3.71 41.24 -17.05
C ASP A 11 -4.23 40.17 -16.06
N PRO A 12 -5.20 39.32 -16.46
CA PRO A 12 -5.75 38.28 -15.59
C PRO A 12 -4.70 37.26 -15.13
N GLY A 13 -3.67 36.99 -15.92
CA GLY A 13 -2.59 36.06 -15.57
C GLY A 13 -1.76 36.59 -14.40
N ILE A 14 -1.34 37.85 -14.48
CA ILE A 14 -0.62 38.53 -13.38
C ILE A 14 -1.46 38.59 -12.10
N LEU A 15 -2.77 38.85 -12.23
CA LEU A 15 -3.70 38.81 -11.11
C LEU A 15 -3.74 37.42 -10.46
N MET A 16 -3.84 36.36 -11.27
CA MET A 16 -3.90 34.98 -10.78
C MET A 16 -2.61 34.57 -10.06
N GLU A 17 -1.45 34.92 -10.59
CA GLU A 17 -0.16 34.66 -9.93
C GLU A 17 -0.07 35.35 -8.55
N SER A 18 -0.57 36.58 -8.45
CA SER A 18 -0.61 37.32 -7.18
C SER A 18 -1.57 36.65 -6.20
N LEU A 19 -2.72 36.17 -6.68
CA LEU A 19 -3.69 35.45 -5.87
C LEU A 19 -3.15 34.12 -5.35
N PHE A 20 -2.46 33.34 -6.16
CA PHE A 20 -1.79 32.10 -5.70
C PHE A 20 -0.76 32.38 -4.60
N LYS A 21 -0.03 33.50 -4.66
CA LYS A 21 0.97 33.86 -3.65
C LYS A 21 0.39 34.41 -2.35
N LEU A 22 -0.73 35.12 -2.42
CA LEU A 22 -1.28 35.89 -1.30
C LEU A 22 -2.49 35.24 -0.63
N THR A 23 -3.01 34.15 -1.19
CA THR A 23 -4.21 33.47 -0.70
C THR A 23 -4.02 31.96 -0.66
N GLU A 24 -4.95 31.25 -0.04
CA GLU A 24 -4.94 29.78 0.06
C GLU A 24 -5.36 29.07 -1.24
N LEU A 25 -5.45 29.78 -2.36
CA LEU A 25 -5.72 29.17 -3.67
C LEU A 25 -4.59 28.23 -4.12
N GLU A 26 -3.36 28.47 -3.66
CA GLU A 26 -2.26 27.51 -3.75
C GLU A 26 -1.84 27.09 -2.34
N SER A 27 -1.66 25.80 -2.12
CA SER A 27 -1.19 25.28 -0.84
C SER A 27 -0.11 24.23 -1.04
N ARG A 28 0.86 24.20 -0.13
CA ARG A 28 1.90 23.18 -0.08
C ARG A 28 1.61 22.22 1.06
N PHE A 29 1.57 20.93 0.77
CA PHE A 29 1.45 19.91 1.81
C PHE A 29 2.83 19.24 2.01
N PRO A 30 3.42 19.29 3.22
CA PRO A 30 4.64 18.55 3.50
C PRO A 30 4.30 17.06 3.63
N LEU A 31 5.05 16.21 2.92
CA LEU A 31 4.93 14.76 3.03
C LEU A 31 6.10 14.21 3.85
N ASN A 32 5.82 13.63 5.02
CA ASN A 32 6.80 12.92 5.83
C ASN A 32 6.43 11.43 5.94
N MET A 33 7.19 10.57 5.27
CA MET A 33 6.99 9.12 5.25
C MET A 33 7.86 8.43 6.31
N ASN A 34 7.66 8.79 7.57
CA ASN A 34 8.28 8.12 8.70
C ASN A 34 7.50 6.84 9.05
N VAL A 35 8.14 5.69 8.98
CA VAL A 35 7.53 4.36 9.11
C VAL A 35 8.38 3.41 9.95
N LEU A 36 7.78 2.36 10.51
CA LEU A 36 8.51 1.29 11.18
C LEU A 36 8.95 0.25 10.16
N SER A 37 10.18 0.37 9.68
CA SER A 37 10.80 -0.60 8.78
C SER A 37 10.92 -1.97 9.48
N ARG A 38 10.43 -3.00 8.77
CA ARG A 38 10.36 -4.39 9.27
C ARG A 38 9.69 -4.51 10.65
N GLY A 39 8.80 -3.57 10.99
CA GLY A 39 8.05 -3.54 12.25
C GLY A 39 8.87 -3.21 13.50
N LYS A 40 10.14 -2.79 13.37
CA LYS A 40 11.03 -2.58 14.53
C LYS A 40 11.82 -1.28 14.51
N VAL A 41 12.23 -0.80 13.34
CA VAL A 41 13.15 0.33 13.25
C VAL A 41 12.45 1.52 12.59
N PRO A 42 12.28 2.66 13.29
CA PRO A 42 11.75 3.86 12.66
C PRO A 42 12.71 4.34 11.57
N ASN A 43 12.18 4.61 10.39
CA ASN A 43 12.94 5.07 9.24
C ASN A 43 12.07 5.95 8.35
N VAL A 44 12.69 6.92 7.67
CA VAL A 44 11.99 7.73 6.66
C VAL A 44 12.22 7.08 5.30
N LEU A 45 11.16 6.53 4.70
CA LEU A 45 11.24 5.82 3.43
C LEU A 45 10.66 6.64 2.29
N SER A 46 11.15 6.41 1.07
CA SER A 46 10.47 6.85 -0.15
C SER A 46 9.24 5.97 -0.41
N LEU A 47 8.31 6.44 -1.27
CA LEU A 47 7.16 5.65 -1.70
C LEU A 47 7.59 4.28 -2.26
N LYS A 48 8.67 4.25 -3.04
CA LYS A 48 9.26 3.00 -3.55
C LYS A 48 9.70 2.07 -2.43
N GLY A 49 10.36 2.61 -1.40
CA GLY A 49 10.80 1.83 -0.24
C GLY A 49 9.62 1.20 0.53
N VAL A 50 8.57 2.00 0.76
CA VAL A 50 7.34 1.51 1.41
C VAL A 50 6.69 0.38 0.61
N LEU A 51 6.57 0.54 -0.71
CA LEU A 51 5.98 -0.49 -1.58
C LEU A 51 6.83 -1.77 -1.61
N GLN A 52 8.15 -1.66 -1.58
CA GLN A 52 9.05 -2.82 -1.53
C GLN A 52 8.88 -3.59 -0.22
N GLU A 53 8.85 -2.91 0.92
CA GLU A 53 8.63 -3.58 2.21
C GLU A 53 7.25 -4.25 2.28
N TRP A 54 6.23 -3.59 1.74
CA TRP A 54 4.90 -4.16 1.64
C TRP A 54 4.88 -5.44 0.79
N LEU A 55 5.53 -5.42 -0.38
CA LEU A 55 5.62 -6.59 -1.26
C LEU A 55 6.35 -7.76 -0.58
N GLU A 56 7.43 -7.47 0.14
CA GLU A 56 8.18 -8.49 0.88
C GLU A 56 7.31 -9.15 1.95
N HIS A 57 6.60 -8.35 2.75
CA HIS A 57 5.66 -8.87 3.74
C HIS A 57 4.55 -9.72 3.09
N ARG A 58 3.99 -9.27 1.96
CA ARG A 58 2.97 -10.02 1.22
C ARG A 58 3.48 -11.37 0.75
N ARG A 59 4.74 -11.45 0.31
CA ARG A 59 5.40 -12.69 -0.10
C ARG A 59 5.51 -13.66 1.08
N GLU A 60 5.97 -13.21 2.23
CA GLU A 60 6.08 -14.03 3.44
C GLU A 60 4.73 -14.59 3.88
N VAL A 61 3.70 -13.75 3.92
CA VAL A 61 2.33 -14.15 4.28
C VAL A 61 1.79 -15.19 3.30
N LEU A 62 2.02 -14.99 2.00
CA LEU A 62 1.59 -15.93 0.97
C LEU A 62 2.23 -17.30 1.16
N ILE A 63 3.55 -17.35 1.39
CA ILE A 63 4.28 -18.61 1.62
C ILE A 63 3.76 -19.32 2.86
N ARG A 64 3.58 -18.60 3.98
CA ARG A 64 3.03 -19.17 5.23
C ARG A 64 1.65 -19.79 5.02
N ARG A 65 0.76 -19.08 4.32
CA ARG A 65 -0.59 -19.57 4.01
C ARG A 65 -0.55 -20.82 3.13
N SER A 66 0.31 -20.83 2.11
CA SER A 66 0.46 -21.99 1.22
C SER A 66 1.00 -23.21 1.97
N LYS A 67 2.02 -23.04 2.82
CA LYS A 67 2.56 -24.13 3.66
C LYS A 67 1.52 -24.68 4.64
N HIS A 68 0.73 -23.82 5.26
CA HIS A 68 -0.37 -24.25 6.12
C HIS A 68 -1.36 -25.13 5.34
N ARG A 69 -1.81 -24.70 4.16
CA ARG A 69 -2.72 -25.49 3.32
C ARG A 69 -2.10 -26.80 2.87
N LEU A 70 -0.81 -26.82 2.54
CA LEU A 70 -0.11 -28.05 2.17
C LEU A 70 -0.13 -29.06 3.32
N GLY A 71 0.18 -28.64 4.55
CA GLY A 71 0.17 -29.55 5.71
C GLY A 71 -1.23 -30.14 5.99
N GLU A 72 -2.30 -29.37 5.79
CA GLU A 72 -3.67 -29.88 5.91
C GLU A 72 -3.98 -30.94 4.83
N ILE A 73 -3.51 -30.74 3.60
CA ILE A 73 -3.67 -31.69 2.50
C ILE A 73 -2.88 -32.96 2.78
N GLU A 74 -1.62 -32.85 3.20
CA GLU A 74 -0.76 -34.00 3.54
C GLU A 74 -1.38 -34.85 4.64
N ARG A 75 -1.87 -34.22 5.73
CA ARG A 75 -2.59 -34.91 6.81
C ARG A 75 -3.81 -35.65 6.28
N ARG A 76 -4.57 -35.04 5.36
CA ARG A 76 -5.75 -35.67 4.77
C ARG A 76 -5.39 -36.86 3.89
N LEU A 77 -4.32 -36.76 3.10
CA LEU A 77 -3.82 -37.84 2.26
C LEU A 77 -3.36 -39.04 3.10
N GLU A 78 -2.66 -38.80 4.21
CA GLU A 78 -2.22 -39.83 5.14
C GLU A 78 -3.41 -40.63 5.71
N ILE A 79 -4.44 -39.93 6.18
CA ILE A 79 -5.67 -40.56 6.70
C ILE A 79 -6.36 -41.40 5.61
N LEU A 80 -6.47 -40.86 4.38
CA LEU A 80 -7.10 -41.57 3.27
C LEU A 80 -6.32 -42.82 2.86
N ALA A 81 -4.98 -42.78 2.92
CA ALA A 81 -4.15 -43.95 2.66
C ALA A 81 -4.41 -45.06 3.69
N GLY A 82 -4.56 -44.70 4.98
CA GLY A 82 -4.94 -45.64 6.03
C GLY A 82 -6.30 -46.28 5.80
N TYR A 83 -7.31 -45.49 5.41
CA TYR A 83 -8.64 -46.02 5.08
C TYR A 83 -8.62 -46.96 3.87
N LEU A 84 -7.82 -46.68 2.85
CA LEU A 84 -7.70 -47.54 1.68
C LEU A 84 -7.14 -48.92 2.06
N ILE A 85 -6.11 -48.96 2.93
CA ILE A 85 -5.55 -50.22 3.44
C ILE A 85 -6.62 -51.01 4.20
N ALA A 86 -7.37 -50.35 5.09
CA ALA A 86 -8.43 -51.00 5.86
C ALA A 86 -9.53 -51.57 4.95
N TYR A 87 -9.96 -50.81 3.94
CA TYR A 87 -10.97 -51.23 2.98
C TYR A 87 -10.55 -52.45 2.15
N LEU A 88 -9.27 -52.54 1.77
CA LEU A 88 -8.75 -53.66 0.97
C LEU A 88 -8.60 -54.98 1.75
N ASN A 89 -8.68 -54.95 3.09
CA ASN A 89 -8.56 -56.12 3.96
C ASN A 89 -9.89 -56.49 4.65
N ILE A 90 -11.01 -55.93 4.16
CA ILE A 90 -12.38 -56.34 4.48
C ILE A 90 -12.80 -57.42 3.48
#